data_AF-A0A640QC40-F1
#
_entry.id   AF-A0A640QC40-F1
#
_cell.length_a   1.000
_cell.length_b   1.000
_cell.length_c   1.000
_cell.angle_alpha   90.00
_cell.angle_beta   90.00
_cell.angle_gamma   90.00
#
_symmetry.space_group_name_H-M   'P 1'
#
loop_
_entity.id
_entity.type
_entity.pdbx_description
1 polymer ?
#
loop_
_entity_poly.entity_id
_entity_poly.type
_entity_poly.pdbx_seq_one_letter_code
_entity_poly.pdbx_strand_id
1 'polypeptide(L)' 'MMIDVFGCKPDATHQFDIKGVARTFEYHCDCDTYALSTRRHNKILRGAQYKCKKCSALLQMA' A
#
# COMPACT_ATOMS: atom_id res chain seq x y z
N MET A 1 15.99 -16.97 18.49
CA MET A 1 16.21 -15.91 17.46
C MET A 1 17.65 -15.41 17.58
N MET A 2 18.23 -14.72 16.58
CA MET A 2 19.62 -14.17 16.68
C MET A 2 19.86 -13.24 17.88
N ILE A 3 18.78 -12.70 18.43
CA ILE A 3 18.74 -11.88 19.65
C ILE A 3 19.29 -12.66 20.86
N ASP A 4 18.98 -13.96 20.96
CA ASP A 4 19.37 -14.82 22.10
C ASP A 4 20.85 -15.22 22.05
N VAL A 5 21.48 -15.14 20.87
CA VAL A 5 22.88 -15.53 20.65
C VAL A 5 23.83 -14.36 20.87
N PHE A 6 23.44 -13.15 20.47
CA PHE A 6 24.32 -11.97 20.50
C PHE A 6 23.96 -10.95 21.58
N GLY A 7 22.83 -11.09 22.27
CA GLY A 7 22.39 -10.16 23.33
C GLY A 7 22.12 -8.72 22.87
N CYS A 8 22.28 -8.44 21.57
CA CYS A 8 22.13 -7.11 20.98
C CYS A 8 20.77 -6.99 20.30
N LYS A 9 20.07 -5.90 20.59
CA LYS A 9 18.88 -5.53 19.84
C LYS A 9 19.31 -5.11 18.44
N PRO A 10 18.63 -5.59 17.38
CA PRO A 10 18.90 -5.13 16.02
C PRO A 10 18.37 -3.70 15.89
N ASP A 11 19.23 -2.72 16.13
CA ASP A 11 18.93 -1.32 15.86
C ASP A 11 19.39 -0.97 14.44
N ALA A 12 18.44 -0.57 13.60
CA ALA A 12 18.74 -0.05 12.28
C ALA A 12 19.27 1.38 12.43
N THR A 13 20.48 1.63 11.94
CA THR A 13 21.12 2.96 11.95
C THR A 13 20.36 4.01 11.13
N HIS A 14 19.40 3.59 10.30
CA HIS A 14 18.55 4.47 9.53
C HIS A 14 17.08 4.30 9.95
N GLN A 15 16.55 5.30 10.66
CA GLN A 15 15.14 5.38 11.03
C GLN A 15 14.45 6.37 10.10
N PHE A 16 14.02 5.90 8.93
CA PHE A 16 13.26 6.73 8.01
C PHE A 16 11.84 6.93 8.55
N ASP A 17 11.41 8.18 8.72
CA ASP A 17 10.03 8.47 9.06
C ASP A 17 9.13 8.26 7.84
N ILE A 18 8.48 7.10 7.77
CA ILE A 18 7.60 6.68 6.68
C ILE A 18 6.17 7.20 6.86
N LYS A 19 5.86 7.90 7.97
CA LYS A 19 4.51 8.35 8.32
C LYS A 19 3.87 9.21 7.22
N GLY A 20 4.66 9.99 6.49
CA GLY A 20 4.18 10.85 5.40
C GLY A 20 3.99 10.14 4.04
N VAL A 21 4.60 8.97 3.84
CA VAL A 21 4.63 8.29 2.53
C VAL A 21 3.45 7.34 2.35
N ALA A 22 2.88 6.85 3.45
CA ALA A 22 1.74 5.92 3.46
C ALA A 22 0.39 6.64 3.24
N ARG A 23 0.27 7.38 2.13
CA ARG A 23 -1.04 7.90 1.70
C ARG A 23 -1.83 6.78 1.03
N THR A 24 -3.00 6.51 1.58
CA THR A 24 -3.99 5.62 0.97
C THR A 24 -5.08 6.45 0.31
N PHE A 25 -5.47 6.05 -0.89
CA PHE A 25 -6.52 6.67 -1.68
C PHE A 25 -7.71 5.72 -1.71
N GLU A 26 -8.91 6.24 -1.48
CA GLU A 26 -10.12 5.43 -1.53
C GLU A 26 -10.56 5.23 -2.98
N TYR A 27 -10.74 3.98 -3.35
CA TYR A 27 -11.29 3.55 -4.62
C TYR A 27 -12.48 2.63 -4.34
N HIS A 28 -13.45 2.60 -5.24
CA HIS A 28 -14.61 1.72 -5.14
C HIS A 28 -14.77 0.88 -6.41
N CYS A 29 -15.30 -0.33 -6.24
CA CYS A 29 -15.93 -1.11 -7.31
C CYS A 29 -17.44 -1.18 -7.03
N ASP A 30 -18.17 -1.86 -7.91
CA ASP A 30 -19.57 -2.27 -7.69
C ASP A 30 -19.81 -3.17 -6.45
N CYS A 31 -18.75 -3.51 -5.72
CA CYS A 31 -18.71 -4.62 -4.78
C CYS A 31 -18.17 -4.28 -3.39
N ASP A 32 -17.29 -3.30 -3.26
CA ASP A 32 -16.49 -3.00 -2.07
C ASP A 32 -15.67 -1.71 -2.30
N THR A 33 -15.20 -1.11 -1.20
CA THR A 33 -14.21 -0.03 -1.21
C THR A 33 -12.81 -0.57 -0.91
N TYR A 34 -11.80 0.02 -1.55
CA TYR A 34 -10.39 -0.38 -1.49
C TYR A 34 -9.51 0.85 -1.21
N ALA A 35 -8.72 0.76 -0.16
CA ALA A 35 -7.63 1.71 0.09
C ALA A 35 -6.42 1.36 -0.79
N LEU A 36 -6.24 2.07 -1.91
CA LEU A 36 -5.09 1.91 -2.78
C LEU A 36 -3.89 2.71 -2.26
N SER A 37 -2.71 2.11 -2.28
CA SER A 37 -1.48 2.83 -1.96
C SER A 37 -1.12 3.87 -3.01
N THR A 38 -0.32 4.87 -2.63
CA THR A 38 0.26 5.88 -3.52
C THR A 38 0.85 5.27 -4.80
N ARG A 39 1.49 4.10 -4.71
CA ARG A 39 2.07 3.41 -5.88
C ARG A 39 1.01 2.98 -6.89
N ARG A 40 -0.11 2.40 -6.43
CA ARG A 40 -1.21 1.97 -7.32
C ARG A 40 -1.95 3.19 -7.86
N HIS A 41 -2.23 4.18 -7.02
CA HIS A 41 -2.81 5.46 -7.45
C HIS A 41 -1.97 6.12 -8.55
N ASN A 42 -0.65 6.24 -8.36
CA ASN A 42 0.27 6.79 -9.36
C ASN A 42 0.38 5.97 -10.65
N LYS A 43 0.07 4.67 -10.60
CA LYS A 43 -0.05 3.84 -11.80
C LYS A 43 -1.36 4.12 -12.52
N ILE A 44 -2.45 4.32 -11.79
CA ILE A 44 -3.76 4.68 -12.36
C ILE A 44 -3.69 6.02 -13.08
N LEU A 45 -3.07 7.03 -12.46
CA LEU A 45 -2.82 8.33 -13.10
C LEU A 45 -1.97 8.23 -14.37
N ARG A 46 -1.09 7.23 -14.47
CA ARG A 46 -0.29 6.96 -15.67
C ARG A 46 -1.02 6.15 -16.74
N GLY A 47 -2.30 5.81 -16.53
CA GLY A 47 -3.14 5.05 -17.47
C GLY A 47 -3.25 3.55 -17.17
N ALA A 48 -2.75 3.07 -16.02
CA ALA A 48 -2.99 1.68 -15.63
C ALA A 48 -4.41 1.50 -15.10
N GLN A 49 -5.12 0.47 -15.56
CA GLN A 49 -6.45 0.15 -15.05
C GLN A 49 -6.36 -1.04 -14.09
N TYR A 50 -6.93 -0.91 -12.90
CA TYR A 50 -7.05 -2.02 -11.96
C TYR A 50 -8.49 -2.55 -11.94
N LYS A 51 -8.62 -3.87 -11.97
CA LYS A 51 -9.89 -4.57 -11.87
C LYS A 51 -10.02 -5.24 -10.52
N CYS A 52 -11.21 -5.22 -9.95
CA CYS A 52 -11.50 -5.98 -8.75
C CYS A 52 -11.47 -7.48 -9.03
N LYS A 53 -10.91 -8.29 -8.11
CA LYS A 53 -10.89 -9.75 -8.25
C LYS A 53 -12.26 -10.41 -8.06
N LYS A 54 -13.19 -9.73 -7.37
CA LYS A 54 -14.53 -10.28 -7.07
C LYS A 54 -15.52 -10.03 -8.21
N CYS A 55 -15.72 -8.77 -8.59
CA CYS A 55 -16.72 -8.39 -9.61
C CYS A 55 -16.11 -8.14 -11.00
N SER A 56 -14.77 -8.18 -11.14
CA SER A 56 -14.07 -7.80 -12.39
C SER A 56 -14.29 -6.36 -12.87
N ALA A 57 -15.03 -5.54 -12.11
CA ALA A 57 -15.26 -4.13 -12.41
C ALA A 57 -13.98 -3.31 -12.25
N LEU A 58 -13.92 -2.19 -12.97
CA LEU A 58 -12.83 -1.24 -12.86
C LEU A 58 -12.92 -0.49 -11.53
N LEU A 59 -11.79 -0.35 -10.85
CA LEU A 59 -11.69 0.49 -9.66
C LEU A 59 -11.79 1.96 -10.06
N GLN A 60 -12.82 2.63 -9.57
CA GLN A 60 -13.04 4.07 -9.76
C GLN A 60 -12.66 4.82 -8.49
N MET A 61 -12.09 6.01 -8.65
CA MET A 61 -11.82 6.89 -7.51
C MET A 61 -13.15 7.47 -7.04
N ALA A 62 -13.43 7.41 -5.73
CA ALA A 62 -14.58 8.08 -5.12
C ALA A 62 -14.33 9.60 -5.04
#